data_AF-U1YFI5-F1
#
_entry.id   AF-U1YFI5-F1
#
_cell.length_a   1.000
_cell.length_b   1.000
_cell.length_c   1.000
_cell.angle_alpha   90.00
_cell.angle_beta   90.00
_cell.angle_gamma   90.00
#
_symmetry.space_group_name_H-M   'P 1'
#
loop_
_entity.id
_entity.type
_entity.pdbx_description
1 polymer ?
#
loop_
_entity_poly.entity_id
_entity_poly.type
_entity_poly.pdbx_seq_one_letter_code
_entity_poly.pdbx_strand_id
1 'polypeptide(L)'
;MSNLRVIASELVPVYADEQGNNLVNARELHEFLQVETRFNDWIERRIEKYGFVDGEDFHSFLSKSNGGRPSVEYILAIDTAKEISMVENNERGRQVRKYFIEMERRAKEVRNNVIPLDERQVRMELLKSALEHEERLESVEQRLTEVTRKVEEQITLQHHEQYALQKAINRRVLDLAGRAEFQQLGFDEQNYITPDLRKVKRKLYSQIHRSIKDCFAVASYRDIRRCDFEEAMKYV
;
A
#
# COMPACT_ATOMS: atom_id res chain seq x y z
N MET A 1 15.61 24.84 -2.23
CA MET A 1 16.16 23.50 -1.89
C MET A 1 15.34 22.51 -2.68
N SER A 2 15.83 22.11 -3.85
CA SER A 2 15.16 21.15 -4.73
C SER A 2 15.28 19.75 -4.12
N ASN A 3 14.19 18.99 -4.07
CA ASN A 3 14.20 17.62 -3.55
C ASN A 3 14.91 16.70 -4.54
N LEU A 4 16.22 16.50 -4.35
CA LEU A 4 17.03 15.61 -5.18
C LEU A 4 16.91 14.17 -4.68
N ARG A 5 16.54 13.24 -5.57
CA ARG A 5 16.45 11.80 -5.27
C ARG A 5 17.62 11.05 -5.87
N VAL A 6 18.34 10.23 -5.09
CA VAL A 6 19.41 9.37 -5.62
C VAL A 6 18.81 8.27 -6.50
N ILE A 7 19.31 8.14 -7.73
CA ILE A 7 18.87 7.12 -8.71
C ILE A 7 19.93 6.05 -8.93
N ALA A 8 21.21 6.41 -8.88
CA ALA A 8 22.33 5.48 -9.07
C ALA A 8 23.51 5.91 -8.19
N SER A 9 24.26 4.94 -7.65
CA SER A 9 25.38 5.20 -6.73
C SER A 9 26.58 4.28 -6.97
N GLU A 10 26.73 3.69 -8.16
CA GLU A 10 27.77 2.69 -8.43
C GLU A 10 29.19 3.28 -8.45
N LEU A 11 29.36 4.55 -8.84
CA LEU A 11 30.66 5.24 -8.84
C LEU A 11 30.54 6.65 -8.26
N VAL A 12 29.71 7.49 -8.87
CA VAL A 12 29.36 8.83 -8.39
C VAL A 12 27.84 8.88 -8.23
N PRO A 13 27.33 9.38 -7.10
CA PRO A 13 25.89 9.52 -6.91
C PRO A 13 25.25 10.38 -8.00
N VAL A 14 24.22 9.85 -8.64
CA VAL A 14 23.38 10.57 -9.60
C VAL A 14 22.04 10.87 -8.96
N TYR A 15 21.65 12.13 -9.03
CA TYR A 15 20.42 12.67 -8.47
C TYR A 15 19.43 13.00 -9.58
N ALA A 16 18.14 12.74 -9.37
CA ALA A 16 17.07 13.30 -10.18
C ALA A 16 16.52 14.57 -9.54
N ASP A 17 16.27 15.58 -10.37
CA ASP A 17 15.35 16.67 -10.02
C ASP A 17 13.87 16.28 -10.26
N GLU A 18 12.96 17.21 -9.96
CA GLU A 18 11.51 17.04 -10.17
C GLU A 18 11.12 16.99 -11.65
N GLN A 19 12.01 17.41 -12.56
CA GLN A 19 11.80 17.42 -14.01
C GLN A 19 12.34 16.13 -14.66
N GLY A 20 13.01 15.26 -13.91
CA GLY A 20 13.62 14.02 -14.38
C GLY A 20 15.02 14.21 -14.97
N ASN A 21 15.64 15.36 -14.81
CA ASN A 21 17.03 15.59 -15.22
C ASN A 21 17.98 14.91 -14.24
N ASN A 22 19.00 14.26 -14.80
CA ASN A 22 20.06 13.61 -14.03
C ASN A 22 21.16 14.62 -13.72
N LEU A 23 21.46 14.77 -12.44
CA LEU A 23 22.37 15.76 -11.86
C LEU A 23 23.43 15.09 -11.00
N VAL A 24 24.60 15.70 -10.90
CA VAL A 24 25.73 15.21 -10.12
C VAL A 24 26.28 16.33 -9.24
N ASN A 25 26.58 16.01 -7.98
CA ASN A 25 27.24 16.97 -7.10
C ASN A 25 28.74 17.09 -7.47
N ALA A 26 29.20 18.30 -7.79
CA ALA A 26 30.58 18.52 -8.21
C ALA A 26 31.60 18.18 -7.12
N ARG A 27 31.25 18.35 -5.84
CA ARG A 27 32.15 18.06 -4.72
C ARG A 27 32.35 16.56 -4.54
N GLU A 28 31.26 15.79 -4.66
CA GLU A 28 31.33 14.33 -4.62
C GLU A 28 32.12 13.79 -5.82
N LEU A 29 31.94 14.41 -6.99
CA LEU A 29 32.73 14.09 -8.18
C LEU A 29 34.22 14.39 -7.97
N HIS A 30 34.57 15.56 -7.42
CA HIS A 30 35.95 15.96 -7.11
C HIS A 30 36.63 14.97 -6.15
N GLU A 31 35.92 14.59 -5.08
CA GLU A 31 36.40 13.64 -4.08
C GLU A 31 36.62 12.25 -4.69
N PHE A 32 35.66 11.78 -5.50
CA PHE A 32 35.77 10.50 -6.20
C PHE A 32 36.97 10.49 -7.17
N LEU A 33 37.17 11.58 -7.91
CA LEU A 33 38.27 11.71 -8.86
C LEU A 33 39.64 11.86 -8.19
N GLN A 34 39.70 12.09 -6.87
CA GLN A 34 40.95 12.26 -6.10
C GLN A 34 41.86 13.34 -6.69
N VAL A 35 41.28 14.46 -7.08
CA VAL A 35 42.03 15.58 -7.65
C VAL A 35 42.77 16.34 -6.54
N GLU A 36 44.08 16.52 -6.71
CA GLU A 36 44.94 17.18 -5.70
C GLU A 36 44.67 18.68 -5.55
N THR A 37 44.24 19.35 -6.61
CA THR A 37 43.88 20.78 -6.56
C THR A 37 42.64 20.99 -5.71
N ARG A 38 42.62 22.07 -4.94
CA ARG A 38 41.47 22.45 -4.11
C ARG A 38 40.20 22.57 -4.97
N PHE A 39 39.07 22.14 -4.42
CA PHE A 39 37.79 22.05 -5.12
C PHE A 39 37.42 23.33 -5.87
N ASN A 40 37.48 24.50 -5.22
CA ASN A 40 37.09 25.78 -5.83
C ASN A 40 37.97 26.12 -7.04
N ASP A 41 39.29 26.03 -6.88
CA ASP A 41 40.26 26.30 -7.96
C ASP A 41 40.09 25.31 -9.11
N TRP A 42 39.75 24.05 -8.79
CA TRP A 42 39.52 23.01 -9.76
C TRP A 42 38.26 23.25 -10.58
N ILE A 43 37.11 23.47 -9.92
CA ILE A 43 35.82 23.59 -10.60
C ILE A 43 35.74 24.86 -11.43
N GLU A 44 36.23 25.99 -10.91
CA GLU A 44 36.28 27.26 -11.65
C GLU A 44 37.14 27.13 -12.92
N ARG A 45 38.32 26.50 -12.80
CA ARG A 45 39.19 26.22 -13.95
C ARG A 45 38.53 25.30 -14.97
N ARG A 46 37.74 24.31 -14.54
CA ARG A 46 37.04 23.40 -15.46
C ARG A 46 35.92 24.13 -16.20
N ILE A 47 35.12 24.91 -15.48
CA ILE A 47 34.06 25.74 -16.06
C ILE A 47 34.63 26.72 -17.09
N GLU A 48 35.66 27.47 -16.73
CA GLU A 48 36.26 28.46 -17.63
C GLU A 48 36.91 27.80 -18.86
N LYS A 49 37.63 26.70 -18.66
CA LYS A 49 38.37 26.04 -19.75
C LYS A 49 37.46 25.42 -20.81
N TYR A 50 36.33 24.84 -20.41
CA TYR A 50 35.40 24.17 -21.33
C TYR A 50 34.19 25.04 -21.70
N GLY A 51 34.07 26.23 -21.11
CA GLY A 51 33.02 27.18 -21.43
C GLY A 51 31.64 26.75 -20.94
N PHE A 52 31.57 26.07 -19.80
CA PHE A 52 30.29 25.64 -19.23
C PHE A 52 29.43 26.84 -18.81
N VAL A 53 28.11 26.73 -19.03
CA VAL A 53 27.15 27.82 -18.81
C VAL A 53 26.28 27.55 -17.58
N ASP A 54 26.16 28.54 -16.70
CA ASP A 54 25.28 28.48 -15.53
C ASP A 54 23.79 28.45 -15.96
N GLY A 55 23.03 27.50 -15.44
CA GLY A 55 21.64 27.22 -15.82
C GLY A 55 21.46 26.17 -16.91
N GLU A 56 22.52 25.80 -17.65
CA GLU A 56 22.51 24.72 -18.64
C GLU A 56 23.39 23.54 -18.21
N ASP A 57 24.68 23.80 -18.00
CA ASP A 57 25.68 22.78 -17.67
C ASP A 57 25.85 22.58 -16.16
N PHE A 58 25.65 23.64 -15.39
CA PHE A 58 25.75 23.60 -13.95
C PHE A 58 24.83 24.63 -13.28
N HIS A 59 24.64 24.48 -11.98
CA HIS A 59 24.01 25.47 -11.11
C HIS A 59 24.88 25.68 -9.87
N SER A 60 25.28 26.92 -9.62
CA SER A 60 26.06 27.28 -8.42
C SER A 60 25.15 27.74 -7.26
N PHE A 61 25.49 27.39 -6.02
CA PHE A 61 24.73 27.82 -4.84
C PHE A 61 25.61 27.91 -3.59
N LEU A 62 25.17 28.67 -2.59
CA LEU A 62 25.88 28.79 -1.32
C LEU A 62 25.48 27.66 -0.36
N SER A 63 26.47 27.01 0.26
CA SER A 63 26.24 25.98 1.26
C SER A 63 25.64 26.55 2.56
N LYS A 64 25.04 25.69 3.38
CA LYS A 64 24.56 26.10 4.71
C LYS A 64 25.77 26.31 5.63
N SER A 65 25.86 27.50 6.23
CA SER A 65 26.92 27.85 7.19
C SER A 65 26.41 27.79 8.62
N ASN A 66 27.21 27.19 9.52
CA ASN A 66 26.96 27.14 10.97
C ASN A 66 27.87 28.11 11.77
N GLY A 67 28.44 29.14 11.12
CA GLY A 67 29.30 30.12 11.82
C GLY A 67 30.50 30.66 11.04
N GLY A 68 30.47 30.64 9.70
CA GLY A 68 31.52 31.20 8.82
C GLY A 68 30.97 31.70 7.48
N ARG A 69 31.86 32.09 6.55
CA ARG A 69 31.45 32.44 5.17
C ARG A 69 30.97 31.16 4.46
N PRO A 70 29.74 31.13 3.92
CA PRO A 70 29.25 30.00 3.12
C PRO A 70 30.19 29.69 1.94
N SER A 71 30.43 28.41 1.69
CA SER A 71 31.18 27.95 0.52
C SER A 71 30.28 27.92 -0.72
N VAL A 72 30.86 28.15 -1.89
CA VAL A 72 30.16 27.94 -3.17
C VAL A 72 30.20 26.44 -3.50
N GLU A 73 29.04 25.89 -3.83
CA GLU A 73 28.84 24.50 -4.26
C GLU A 73 28.25 24.50 -5.68
N TYR A 74 28.46 23.40 -6.39
CA TYR A 74 28.04 23.26 -7.79
C TYR A 74 27.28 21.94 -7.98
N ILE A 75 26.12 22.01 -8.62
CA ILE A 75 25.43 20.84 -9.18
C ILE A 75 25.66 20.87 -10.69
N LEU A 76 26.12 19.76 -11.26
CA LEU A 76 26.42 19.61 -12.67
C LEU A 76 25.32 18.80 -13.35
N ALA A 77 25.03 19.12 -14.61
CA ALA A 77 24.32 18.19 -15.48
C ALA A 77 25.14 16.92 -15.67
N ILE A 78 24.47 15.79 -15.90
CA ILE A 78 25.14 14.50 -16.05
C ILE A 78 26.17 14.50 -17.18
N ASP A 79 25.89 15.19 -18.28
CA ASP A 79 26.78 15.24 -19.44
C ASP A 79 28.02 16.08 -19.15
N THR A 80 27.87 17.23 -18.48
CA THR A 80 28.99 18.03 -17.96
C THR A 80 29.87 17.23 -16.99
N ALA A 81 29.26 16.46 -16.09
CA ALA A 81 30.00 15.58 -15.17
C ALA A 81 30.76 14.46 -15.92
N LYS A 82 30.18 13.89 -16.98
CA LYS A 82 30.87 12.93 -17.87
C LYS A 82 32.06 13.60 -18.53
N GLU A 83 31.89 14.78 -19.11
CA GLU A 83 32.97 15.51 -19.78
C GLU A 83 34.13 15.78 -18.83
N ILE A 84 33.87 16.34 -17.64
CA ILE A 84 34.91 16.59 -16.62
C ILE A 84 35.65 15.28 -16.27
N SER A 85 34.91 14.20 -16.01
CA SER A 85 35.49 12.89 -15.69
C SER A 85 36.33 12.33 -16.85
N MET A 86 35.90 12.58 -18.09
CA MET A 86 36.62 12.14 -19.28
C MET A 86 37.93 12.89 -19.47
N VAL A 87 38.04 14.16 -19.07
CA VAL A 87 39.29 14.92 -19.26
C VAL A 87 40.27 14.79 -18.09
N GLU A 88 39.84 14.28 -16.93
CA GLU A 88 40.79 13.96 -15.86
C GLU A 88 41.75 12.84 -16.26
N ASN A 89 43.05 13.13 -16.22
CA ASN A 89 44.11 12.20 -16.58
C ASN A 89 44.61 11.41 -15.36
N ASN A 90 43.69 10.74 -14.65
CA ASN A 90 44.00 9.92 -13.48
C ASN A 90 43.27 8.57 -13.54
N GLU A 91 43.63 7.63 -12.66
CA GLU A 91 43.08 6.26 -12.71
C GLU A 91 41.57 6.24 -12.41
N ARG A 92 41.08 7.15 -11.55
CA ARG A 92 39.64 7.30 -11.26
C ARG A 92 38.86 7.81 -12.47
N GLY A 93 39.36 8.80 -13.17
CA GLY A 93 38.82 9.30 -14.43
C GLY A 93 38.82 8.21 -15.52
N ARG A 94 39.86 7.37 -15.57
CA ARG A 94 39.90 6.19 -16.45
C ARG A 94 38.81 5.18 -16.10
N GLN A 95 38.57 4.89 -14.82
CA GLN A 95 37.49 3.99 -14.38
C GLN A 95 36.12 4.52 -14.81
N VAL A 96 35.85 5.80 -14.55
CA VAL A 96 34.59 6.45 -14.92
C VAL A 96 34.40 6.47 -16.44
N ARG A 97 35.45 6.76 -17.20
CA ARG A 97 35.42 6.71 -18.68
C ARG A 97 35.10 5.32 -19.20
N LYS A 98 35.75 4.28 -18.67
CA LYS A 98 35.46 2.88 -19.05
C LYS A 98 34.02 2.50 -18.73
N TYR A 99 33.53 2.90 -17.56
CA TYR A 99 32.17 2.64 -17.13
C TYR A 99 31.14 3.29 -18.05
N PHE A 100 31.28 4.59 -18.37
CA PHE A 100 30.35 5.26 -19.28
C PHE A 100 30.39 4.66 -20.70
N ILE A 101 31.58 4.33 -21.23
CA ILE A 101 31.71 3.65 -22.53
C ILE A 101 31.01 2.28 -22.50
N GLU A 102 31.16 1.53 -21.41
CA GLU A 102 30.49 0.24 -21.25
C GLU A 102 28.97 0.39 -21.16
N MET A 103 28.46 1.37 -20.41
CA MET A 103 27.03 1.67 -20.34
C MET A 103 26.47 2.07 -21.71
N GLU A 104 27.17 2.91 -22.47
CA GLU A 104 26.78 3.25 -23.85
C GLU A 104 26.81 2.04 -24.78
N ARG A 105 27.82 1.17 -24.65
CA ARG A 105 27.89 -0.07 -25.43
C ARG A 105 26.71 -0.97 -25.09
N ARG A 106 26.41 -1.19 -23.80
CA ARG A 106 25.26 -1.98 -23.36
C ARG A 106 23.94 -1.39 -23.84
N ALA A 107 23.76 -0.07 -23.75
CA ALA A 107 22.57 0.60 -24.26
C ALA A 107 22.41 0.47 -25.78
N LYS A 108 23.51 0.57 -26.54
CA LYS A 108 23.53 0.34 -27.99
C LYS A 108 23.29 -1.14 -28.33
N GLU A 109 23.84 -2.07 -27.56
CA GLU A 109 23.59 -3.50 -27.73
C GLU A 109 22.14 -3.85 -27.46
N VAL A 110 21.51 -3.32 -26.41
CA VAL A 110 20.07 -3.48 -26.16
C VAL A 110 19.25 -2.93 -27.33
N ARG A 111 19.61 -1.74 -27.84
CA ARG A 111 18.93 -1.13 -28.99
C ARG A 111 19.13 -1.95 -30.28
N ASN A 112 20.30 -2.53 -30.50
CA ASN A 112 20.62 -3.33 -31.68
C ASN A 112 20.14 -4.79 -31.56
N ASN A 113 19.96 -5.31 -30.34
CA ASN A 113 19.28 -6.58 -30.05
C ASN A 113 17.75 -6.46 -30.09
N VAL A 114 17.21 -5.29 -30.41
CA VAL A 114 15.86 -5.21 -30.98
C VAL A 114 15.93 -5.75 -32.40
N ILE A 115 15.99 -7.08 -32.49
CA ILE A 115 15.64 -7.79 -33.72
C ILE A 115 14.19 -7.37 -34.00
N PRO A 116 13.84 -6.91 -35.21
CA PRO A 116 12.45 -6.86 -35.61
C PRO A 116 11.99 -8.33 -35.64
N LEU A 117 11.46 -8.81 -34.52
CA LEU A 117 10.83 -10.12 -34.44
C LEU A 117 9.76 -10.12 -35.53
N ASP A 118 9.76 -11.16 -36.37
CA ASP A 118 8.72 -11.42 -37.35
C ASP A 118 7.37 -11.12 -36.69
N GLU A 119 6.65 -10.12 -37.18
CA GLU A 119 5.49 -9.50 -36.51
C GLU A 119 4.46 -10.56 -36.09
N ARG A 120 4.43 -11.66 -36.86
CA ARG A 120 3.68 -12.87 -36.59
C ARG A 120 4.06 -13.59 -35.28
N GLN A 121 5.34 -13.77 -34.97
CA GLN A 121 5.79 -14.48 -33.76
C GLN A 121 5.44 -13.73 -32.48
N VAL A 122 5.63 -12.40 -32.45
CA VAL A 122 5.24 -11.56 -31.31
C VAL A 122 3.74 -11.62 -31.10
N ARG A 123 2.96 -11.57 -32.18
CA ARG A 123 1.50 -11.66 -32.11
C ARG A 123 1.03 -13.03 -31.63
N MET A 124 1.70 -14.10 -32.06
CA MET A 124 1.42 -15.45 -31.59
C MET A 124 1.75 -15.63 -30.10
N GLU A 125 2.89 -15.09 -29.64
CA GLU A 125 3.28 -15.16 -28.23
C GLU A 125 2.35 -14.32 -27.35
N LEU A 126 1.97 -13.12 -27.81
CA LEU A 126 1.00 -12.28 -27.14
C LEU A 126 -0.37 -12.97 -27.03
N LEU A 127 -0.82 -13.60 -28.12
CA LEU A 127 -2.07 -14.36 -28.11
C LEU A 127 -2.00 -15.54 -27.15
N LYS A 128 -0.89 -16.28 -27.15
CA LYS A 128 -0.68 -17.40 -26.22
C LYS A 128 -0.69 -16.94 -24.77
N SER A 129 0.02 -15.85 -24.46
CA SER A 129 0.01 -15.24 -23.13
C SER A 129 -1.39 -14.76 -22.73
N ALA A 130 -2.13 -14.14 -23.66
CA ALA A 130 -3.50 -13.71 -23.41
C ALA A 130 -4.44 -14.89 -23.07
N LEU A 131 -4.33 -16.00 -23.80
CA LEU A 131 -5.08 -17.23 -23.52
C LEU A 131 -4.70 -17.83 -22.16
N GLU A 132 -3.40 -17.91 -21.84
CA GLU A 132 -2.94 -18.39 -20.52
C GLU A 132 -3.44 -17.48 -19.38
N HIS A 133 -3.53 -16.17 -19.61
CA HIS A 133 -4.08 -15.23 -18.65
C HIS A 133 -5.59 -15.41 -18.49
N GLU A 134 -6.33 -15.68 -19.55
CA GLU A 134 -7.77 -15.96 -19.53
C GLU A 134 -8.09 -17.22 -18.72
N GLU A 135 -7.37 -18.32 -18.95
CA GLU A 135 -7.50 -19.55 -18.16
C GLU A 135 -7.20 -19.32 -16.66
N ARG A 136 -6.18 -18.50 -16.36
CA ARG A 136 -5.87 -18.12 -14.97
C ARG A 136 -6.98 -17.28 -14.35
N LEU A 137 -7.60 -16.38 -15.11
CA LEU A 137 -8.72 -15.56 -14.63
C LEU A 137 -9.92 -16.43 -14.25
N GLU A 138 -10.30 -17.39 -15.09
CA GLU A 138 -11.37 -18.35 -14.77
C GLU A 138 -11.10 -19.11 -13.46
N SER A 139 -9.86 -19.58 -13.28
CA SER A 139 -9.47 -20.27 -12.03
C SER A 139 -9.55 -19.35 -10.81
N VAL A 140 -9.16 -18.08 -10.95
CA VAL A 140 -9.25 -17.08 -9.88
C VAL A 140 -10.71 -16.76 -9.54
N GLU A 141 -11.58 -16.61 -10.54
CA GLU A 141 -13.01 -16.37 -10.32
C GLU A 141 -13.69 -17.53 -9.59
N GLN A 142 -13.34 -18.78 -9.92
CA GLN A 142 -13.83 -19.96 -9.19
C GLN A 142 -13.39 -19.94 -7.72
N ARG A 143 -12.12 -19.63 -7.46
CA ARG A 143 -11.59 -19.52 -6.09
C ARG A 143 -12.24 -18.37 -5.32
N LEU A 144 -12.47 -17.23 -5.97
CA LEU A 144 -13.14 -16.08 -5.35
C LEU A 144 -14.57 -16.44 -4.97
N THR A 145 -15.30 -17.12 -5.86
CA THR A 145 -16.67 -17.59 -5.59
C THR A 145 -16.69 -18.56 -4.40
N GLU A 146 -15.74 -19.49 -4.32
CA GLU A 146 -15.61 -20.40 -3.19
C GLU A 146 -15.29 -19.68 -1.87
N VAL A 147 -14.37 -18.70 -1.91
CA VAL A 147 -14.01 -17.90 -0.73
C VAL A 147 -15.18 -17.05 -0.27
N THR A 148 -15.88 -16.37 -1.17
CA THR A 148 -17.07 -15.58 -0.84
C THR A 148 -18.14 -16.46 -0.19
N ARG A 149 -18.41 -17.64 -0.74
CA ARG A 149 -19.33 -18.61 -0.13
C ARG A 149 -18.89 -19.02 1.28
N LYS A 150 -17.62 -19.36 1.46
CA LYS A 150 -17.06 -19.73 2.79
C LYS A 150 -17.17 -18.60 3.79
N VAL A 151 -16.95 -17.36 3.35
CA VAL A 151 -17.05 -16.16 4.19
C VAL A 151 -18.50 -15.91 4.58
N GLU A 152 -19.44 -15.95 3.64
CA GLU A 152 -20.87 -15.78 3.92
C GLU A 152 -21.42 -16.85 4.88
N GLU A 153 -20.97 -18.10 4.74
CA GLU A 153 -21.37 -19.21 5.61
C GLU A 153 -20.79 -19.14 7.03
N GLN A 154 -19.75 -18.33 7.26
CA GLN A 154 -19.03 -18.28 8.54
C GLN A 154 -19.18 -16.95 9.29
N ILE A 155 -19.68 -15.89 8.64
CA ILE A 155 -19.90 -14.60 9.31
C ILE A 155 -21.08 -14.72 10.29
N THR A 156 -20.81 -14.45 11.56
CA THR A 156 -21.84 -14.30 12.60
C THR A 156 -22.53 -12.93 12.53
N LEU A 157 -23.65 -12.79 13.25
CA LEU A 157 -24.43 -11.55 13.29
C LEU A 157 -23.56 -10.32 13.62
N GLN A 158 -23.75 -9.25 12.84
CA GLN A 158 -23.16 -7.95 13.11
C GLN A 158 -23.82 -7.29 14.32
N HIS A 159 -23.17 -6.26 14.91
CA HIS A 159 -23.66 -5.61 16.12
C HIS A 159 -25.12 -5.11 16.01
N HIS A 160 -25.51 -4.53 14.88
CA HIS A 160 -26.88 -4.05 14.67
C HIS A 160 -27.90 -5.19 14.52
N GLU A 161 -27.51 -6.32 13.92
CA GLU A 161 -28.35 -7.51 13.75
C GLU A 161 -28.58 -8.20 15.11
N GLN A 162 -27.52 -8.32 15.92
CA GLN A 162 -27.63 -8.80 17.30
C GLN A 162 -28.59 -7.94 18.14
N TYR A 163 -28.50 -6.61 18.00
CA TYR A 163 -29.40 -5.69 18.70
C TYR A 163 -30.85 -5.84 18.22
N ALA A 164 -31.08 -5.97 16.91
CA ALA A 164 -32.41 -6.17 16.34
C ALA A 164 -33.05 -7.48 16.85
N LEU A 165 -32.30 -8.58 16.86
CA LEU A 165 -32.77 -9.86 17.37
C LEU A 165 -33.04 -9.82 18.88
N GLN A 166 -32.15 -9.20 19.67
CA GLN A 166 -32.38 -8.99 21.09
C GLN A 166 -33.64 -8.15 21.35
N LYS A 167 -33.90 -7.13 20.53
CA LYS A 167 -35.10 -6.29 20.63
C LYS A 167 -36.36 -7.08 20.28
N ALA A 168 -36.32 -7.95 19.28
CA ALA A 168 -37.41 -8.87 18.96
C ALA A 168 -37.68 -9.82 20.14
N ILE A 169 -36.64 -10.42 20.72
CA ILE A 169 -36.74 -11.29 21.91
C ILE A 169 -37.38 -10.54 23.07
N ASN A 170 -36.94 -9.31 23.34
CA ASN A 170 -37.49 -8.49 24.42
C ASN A 170 -38.99 -8.22 24.21
N ARG A 171 -39.41 -7.88 22.98
CA ARG A 171 -40.83 -7.70 22.63
C ARG A 171 -41.61 -8.98 22.87
N ARG A 172 -41.11 -10.11 22.38
CA ARG A 172 -41.75 -11.41 22.55
C ARG A 172 -41.92 -11.80 24.02
N VAL A 173 -40.90 -11.58 24.84
CA VAL A 173 -40.98 -11.84 26.28
C VAL A 173 -42.00 -10.92 26.96
N LEU A 174 -42.05 -9.65 26.58
CA LEU A 174 -43.05 -8.72 27.11
C LEU A 174 -44.47 -9.13 26.72
N ASP A 175 -44.69 -9.51 25.47
CA ASP A 175 -46.00 -9.98 24.99
C ASP A 175 -46.44 -11.26 25.72
N LEU A 176 -45.53 -12.23 25.89
CA LEU A 176 -45.83 -13.47 26.61
C LEU A 176 -46.01 -13.25 28.11
N ALA A 177 -45.24 -12.36 28.72
CA ALA A 177 -45.40 -11.99 30.12
C ALA A 177 -46.74 -11.28 30.36
N GLY A 178 -47.11 -10.34 29.49
CA GLY A 178 -48.41 -9.66 29.55
C GLY A 178 -49.59 -10.61 29.31
N ARG A 179 -49.42 -11.66 28.50
CA ARG A 179 -50.42 -12.74 28.36
C ARG A 179 -50.49 -13.64 29.60
N ALA A 180 -49.35 -13.89 30.26
CA ALA A 180 -49.31 -14.67 31.50
C ALA A 180 -49.97 -13.94 32.68
N GLU A 181 -49.93 -12.60 32.70
CA GLU A 181 -50.69 -11.76 33.64
C GLU A 181 -52.21 -12.00 33.53
N PHE A 182 -52.73 -12.25 32.32
CA PHE A 182 -54.15 -12.56 32.10
C PHE A 182 -54.58 -13.96 32.59
N GLN A 183 -53.64 -14.88 32.83
CA GLN A 183 -53.93 -16.28 33.19
C GLN A 183 -53.80 -16.55 34.71
N GLN A 184 -53.31 -15.57 35.49
CA GLN A 184 -53.17 -15.63 36.96
C GLN A 184 -53.96 -14.52 37.69
N LEU A 185 -55.10 -14.08 37.15
CA LEU A 185 -56.09 -13.31 37.91
C LEU A 185 -56.96 -14.27 38.73
N GLY A 186 -56.44 -14.72 39.87
CA GLY A 186 -57.25 -15.17 41.00
C GLY A 186 -57.37 -14.04 42.00
N PHE A 187 -58.59 -13.72 42.44
CA PHE A 187 -58.79 -12.83 43.59
C PHE A 187 -58.66 -13.63 44.89
N ASP A 188 -58.16 -12.99 45.95
CA ASP A 188 -58.72 -13.19 47.29
C ASP A 188 -58.52 -11.96 48.18
N GLU A 189 -59.41 -11.85 49.17
CA GLU A 189 -59.95 -10.61 49.75
C GLU A 189 -59.01 -9.77 50.66
N GLN A 190 -57.71 -10.07 50.83
CA GLN A 190 -56.98 -9.52 52.01
C GLN A 190 -55.48 -9.16 51.98
N ASN A 191 -54.67 -9.31 50.91
CA ASN A 191 -53.35 -8.62 50.80
C ASN A 191 -52.59 -8.97 49.52
N TYR A 192 -51.99 -7.96 48.90
CA TYR A 192 -51.36 -7.97 47.57
C TYR A 192 -50.31 -9.07 47.34
N ILE A 193 -50.58 -9.95 46.38
CA ILE A 193 -49.56 -10.73 45.66
C ILE A 193 -49.49 -10.19 44.23
N THR A 194 -48.55 -9.27 43.98
CA THR A 194 -48.14 -8.99 42.60
C THR A 194 -47.40 -10.22 42.07
N PRO A 195 -47.75 -10.77 40.89
CA PRO A 195 -46.89 -11.74 40.22
C PRO A 195 -45.48 -11.16 40.19
N ASP A 196 -44.46 -11.92 40.60
CA ASP A 196 -43.09 -11.46 40.45
C ASP A 196 -42.75 -11.47 38.94
N LEU A 197 -43.18 -10.41 38.24
CA LEU A 197 -42.98 -10.20 36.81
C LEU A 197 -41.50 -10.38 36.45
N ARG A 198 -40.60 -10.05 37.38
CA ARG A 198 -39.15 -10.22 37.19
C ARG A 198 -38.79 -11.70 37.11
N LYS A 199 -39.36 -12.55 37.96
CA LYS A 199 -39.15 -14.01 37.96
C LYS A 199 -39.76 -14.67 36.72
N VAL A 200 -40.96 -14.24 36.32
CA VAL A 200 -41.63 -14.73 35.09
C VAL A 200 -40.84 -14.36 33.84
N LYS A 201 -40.47 -13.07 33.70
CA LYS A 201 -39.63 -12.59 32.58
C LYS A 201 -38.29 -13.31 32.53
N ARG A 202 -37.62 -13.51 33.67
CA ARG A 202 -36.35 -14.27 33.74
C ARG A 202 -36.50 -15.68 33.19
N LYS A 203 -37.58 -16.39 33.54
CA LYS A 203 -37.85 -17.75 33.05
C LYS A 203 -38.11 -17.75 31.54
N LEU A 204 -38.90 -16.80 31.04
CA LEU A 204 -39.20 -16.65 29.61
C LEU A 204 -37.95 -16.32 28.79
N TYR A 205 -37.11 -15.39 29.24
CA TYR A 205 -35.81 -15.10 28.60
C TYR A 205 -34.94 -16.36 28.51
N SER A 206 -34.85 -17.13 29.60
CA SER A 206 -34.07 -18.36 29.61
C SER A 206 -34.61 -19.41 28.62
N GLN A 207 -35.93 -19.54 28.52
CA GLN A 207 -36.57 -20.47 27.59
C GLN A 207 -36.37 -20.06 26.14
N ILE A 208 -36.61 -18.79 25.80
CA ILE A 208 -36.45 -18.30 24.43
C ILE A 208 -34.99 -18.39 23.99
N HIS A 209 -34.05 -17.93 24.81
CA HIS A 209 -32.62 -18.05 24.49
C HIS A 209 -32.18 -19.51 24.34
N ARG A 210 -32.73 -20.44 25.16
CA ARG A 210 -32.45 -21.88 24.99
C ARG A 210 -33.01 -22.40 23.67
N SER A 211 -34.27 -22.08 23.36
CA SER A 211 -34.93 -22.52 22.13
C SER A 211 -34.25 -22.03 20.86
N ILE A 212 -33.75 -20.78 20.85
CA ILE A 212 -32.98 -20.23 19.73
C ILE A 212 -31.66 -20.98 19.56
N LYS A 213 -30.92 -21.21 20.66
CA LYS A 213 -29.66 -21.97 20.62
C LYS A 213 -29.85 -23.40 20.10
N ASP A 214 -30.92 -24.06 20.53
CA ASP A 214 -31.23 -25.44 20.14
C ASP A 214 -31.66 -25.49 18.65
N CYS A 215 -32.43 -24.51 18.18
CA CYS A 215 -32.90 -24.44 16.79
C CYS A 215 -31.79 -24.13 15.78
N PHE A 216 -30.92 -23.17 16.11
CA PHE A 216 -29.82 -22.73 15.23
C PHE A 216 -28.48 -23.43 15.51
N ALA A 217 -28.45 -24.39 16.44
CA ALA A 217 -27.26 -25.15 16.85
C ALA A 217 -26.05 -24.26 17.23
N VAL A 218 -26.30 -23.20 18.00
CA VAL A 218 -25.29 -22.19 18.40
C VAL A 218 -25.15 -22.08 19.91
N ALA A 219 -23.96 -21.66 20.38
CA ALA A 219 -23.69 -21.46 21.81
C ALA A 219 -24.38 -20.20 22.37
N SER A 220 -24.61 -19.20 21.52
CA SER A 220 -25.30 -17.94 21.82
C SER A 220 -26.12 -17.48 20.62
N TYR A 221 -27.21 -16.74 20.85
CA TYR A 221 -27.96 -16.12 19.75
C TYR A 221 -27.09 -15.13 18.93
N ARG A 222 -26.00 -14.63 19.52
CA ARG A 222 -25.04 -13.74 18.85
C ARG A 222 -24.17 -14.47 17.83
N ASP A 223 -24.05 -15.79 17.97
CA ASP A 223 -23.23 -16.64 17.10
C ASP A 223 -24.06 -17.18 15.92
N ILE A 224 -25.33 -16.79 15.80
CA ILE A 224 -26.15 -17.09 14.62
C ILE A 224 -25.44 -16.54 13.38
N ARG A 225 -25.42 -17.32 12.30
CA ARG A 225 -24.84 -16.89 11.05
C ARG A 225 -25.69 -15.81 10.42
N ARG A 226 -25.06 -14.88 9.73
CA ARG A 226 -25.75 -13.77 9.09
C ARG A 226 -26.78 -14.23 8.05
N CYS A 227 -26.48 -15.32 7.33
CA CYS A 227 -27.43 -15.95 6.40
C CYS A 227 -28.73 -16.40 7.06
N ASP A 228 -28.69 -16.76 8.34
CA ASP A 228 -29.84 -17.29 9.10
C ASP A 228 -30.56 -16.19 9.89
N PHE A 229 -30.14 -14.93 9.76
CA PHE A 229 -30.69 -13.81 10.53
C PHE A 229 -32.19 -13.62 10.30
N GLU A 230 -32.65 -13.68 9.05
CA GLU A 230 -34.08 -13.52 8.73
C GLU A 230 -34.92 -14.66 9.30
N GLU A 231 -34.40 -15.88 9.29
CA GLU A 231 -35.07 -17.05 9.86
C GLU A 231 -35.16 -16.91 11.38
N ALA A 232 -34.08 -16.50 12.04
CA ALA A 232 -34.06 -16.21 13.47
C ALA A 232 -35.05 -15.10 13.86
N MET A 233 -35.20 -14.07 13.03
CA MET A 233 -36.19 -13.01 13.25
C MET A 233 -37.64 -13.48 13.09
N LYS A 234 -37.92 -14.43 12.18
CA LYS A 234 -39.25 -15.04 12.03
C LYS A 234 -39.59 -16.01 13.15
N TYR A 235 -38.58 -16.66 13.74
CA TYR A 235 -38.74 -17.63 14.81
C TYR A 235 -39.19 -16.99 16.14
N VAL A 236 -38.69 -15.79 16.45
CA VAL A 236 -38.94 -15.06 17.70
C VAL A 236 -40.33 -14.43 17.74
#